data_AF-A0A497SVD0-F1
#
_entry.id   AF-A0A497SVD0-F1
#
_cell.length_a   1.000
_cell.length_b   1.000
_cell.length_c   1.000
_cell.angle_alpha   90.00
_cell.angle_beta   90.00
_cell.angle_gamma   90.00
#
_symmetry.space_group_name_H-M   'P 1'
#
loop_
_entity.id
_entity.type
_entity.pdbx_description
1 polymer ?
#
loop_
_entity_poly.entity_id
_entity_poly.type
_entity_poly.pdbx_seq_one_letter_code
_entity_poly.pdbx_strand_id
1 'polypeptide(L)' 'MLSKKFLNKIRRDLKPLQKYNVVIYGSALTSRFSRRSDIDIAIITESKEREYNKKVWAEAMKFSWKEYDIKCLSFCRYG' A
#
# COMPACT_ATOMS: atom_id res chain seq x y z
N MET A 1 -12.95 13.62 6.03
CA MET A 1 -11.66 13.86 5.35
C MET A 1 -10.53 13.27 6.18
N LEU A 2 -9.60 12.55 5.56
CA LEU A 2 -8.37 12.12 6.24
C LEU A 2 -7.58 13.35 6.72
N SER A 3 -7.20 13.38 8.00
CA SER A 3 -6.45 14.52 8.53
C SER A 3 -5.05 14.61 7.92
N LYS A 4 -4.53 15.82 7.75
CA LYS A 4 -3.14 16.06 7.29
C LYS A 4 -2.11 15.33 8.17
N LYS A 5 -2.36 15.26 9.48
CA LYS A 5 -1.51 14.53 10.45
C LYS A 5 -1.47 13.03 10.16
N PHE A 6 -2.61 12.45 9.79
CA PHE A 6 -2.70 11.03 9.44
C PHE A 6 -2.01 10.70 8.12
N LEU A 7 -2.21 11.52 7.07
CA LEU A 7 -1.50 11.35 5.80
C LEU A 7 0.01 11.47 5.96
N ASN A 8 0.48 12.38 6.81
CA ASN A 8 1.91 12.52 7.10
C ASN A 8 2.47 11.31 7.85
N LYS A 9 1.69 10.69 8.76
CA LYS A 9 2.07 9.41 9.39
C LYS A 9 2.24 8.33 8.32
N ILE A 10 1.23 8.13 7.46
CA ILE A 10 1.30 7.11 6.39
C ILE A 10 2.51 7.36 5.48
N ARG A 11 2.74 8.60 5.05
CA ARG A 11 3.91 8.93 4.22
C ARG A 11 5.25 8.59 4.89
N ARG A 12 5.37 8.82 6.20
CA ARG A 12 6.58 8.47 6.96
C ARG A 12 6.73 6.96 7.09
N ASP A 13 5.65 6.26 7.43
CA ASP A 13 5.64 4.82 7.64
C ASP A 13 5.95 4.07 6.32
N LEU A 14 5.41 4.54 5.20
CA LEU A 14 5.63 3.96 3.87
C LEU A 14 6.86 4.49 3.13
N LYS A 15 7.66 5.37 3.75
CA LYS A 15 8.89 5.92 3.15
C LYS A 15 9.85 4.83 2.62
N PRO A 16 10.03 3.67 3.28
CA PRO A 16 10.87 2.59 2.73
C PRO A 16 10.35 2.00 1.42
N LEU A 17 9.04 2.11 1.16
CA LEU A 17 8.39 1.63 -0.05
C LEU A 17 8.31 2.69 -1.15
N GLN A 18 8.89 3.88 -0.95
CA GLN A 18 8.86 4.98 -1.93
C GLN A 18 9.48 4.62 -3.30
N LYS A 19 10.30 3.57 -3.36
CA LYS A 19 10.86 3.03 -4.61
C LYS A 19 9.81 2.34 -5.49
N TYR A 20 8.62 2.07 -4.94
CA TYR A 20 7.51 1.47 -5.65
C TYR A 20 6.34 2.46 -5.76
N ASN A 21 5.46 2.22 -6.73
CA ASN A 21 4.20 2.96 -6.84
C ASN A 21 3.21 2.46 -5.78
N VAL A 22 3.09 3.17 -4.67
CA VAL A 22 2.20 2.80 -3.56
C VAL A 22 0.92 3.65 -3.58
N VAL A 23 -0.23 2.99 -3.55
CA VAL A 23 -1.56 3.62 -3.58
C VAL A 23 -2.33 3.19 -2.35
N ILE A 24 -2.97 4.15 -1.67
CA ILE A 24 -3.93 3.87 -0.58
C ILE A 24 -5.30 3.64 -1.23
N TYR A 25 -6.01 2.61 -0.81
CA TYR A 25 -7.36 2.34 -1.28
C TYR A 25 -8.28 1.92 -0.12
N GLY A 26 -9.47 1.42 -0.46
CA GLY A 26 -10.36 0.80 0.51
C GLY A 26 -10.97 1.77 1.51
N SER A 27 -11.23 1.26 2.72
CA SER A 27 -12.09 1.95 3.69
C SER A 27 -11.48 3.26 4.19
N ALA A 28 -10.15 3.38 4.19
CA ALA A 28 -9.40 4.57 4.59
C ALA A 28 -9.78 5.83 3.81
N LEU A 29 -10.29 5.69 2.58
CA LEU A 29 -10.73 6.82 1.75
C LEU A 29 -12.22 7.17 1.93
N THR A 30 -12.95 6.45 2.78
CA THR A 30 -14.40 6.59 2.95
C THR A 30 -14.76 7.17 4.32
N SER A 31 -16.03 7.55 4.50
CA SER A 31 -16.57 7.97 5.81
C SER A 31 -16.65 6.85 6.84
N ARG A 32 -16.41 5.59 6.45
CA ARG A 32 -16.47 4.41 7.33
C ARG A 32 -15.13 4.09 8.00
N PHE A 33 -14.07 4.84 7.70
CA PHE A 33 -12.77 4.65 8.33
C PHE A 33 -12.82 4.97 9.82
N SER A 34 -12.41 4.02 10.64
CA SER A 34 -12.22 4.21 12.08
C SER A 34 -10.73 4.11 12.44
N ARG A 35 -10.32 4.63 13.60
CA ARG A 35 -8.95 4.46 14.10
C ARG A 35 -8.53 3.01 14.36
N ARG A 36 -9.48 2.06 14.35
CA ARG A 36 -9.24 0.63 14.49
C ARG A 36 -9.23 -0.11 13.15
N SER A 37 -9.54 0.58 12.06
CA SER A 37 -9.57 -0.02 10.73
C SER A 37 -8.15 -0.12 10.18
N ASP A 38 -7.84 -1.26 9.56
CA ASP A 38 -6.62 -1.42 8.78
C ASP A 38 -6.61 -0.47 7.59
N ILE A 39 -5.41 -0.12 7.12
CA ILE A 39 -5.18 0.76 5.98
C ILE A 39 -4.80 -0.11 4.79
N ASP A 40 -5.68 -0.18 3.80
CA ASP A 40 -5.43 -0.93 2.57
C ASP A 40 -4.42 -0.18 1.67
N ILE A 41 -3.29 -0.81 1.35
CA ILE A 41 -2.29 -0.27 0.43
C ILE A 41 -1.96 -1.26 -0.70
N ALA A 42 -1.83 -0.73 -1.91
CA ALA A 42 -1.49 -1.48 -3.10
C ALA A 42 -0.14 -1.01 -3.62
N ILE A 43 0.77 -1.96 -3.83
CA ILE A 43 2.04 -1.75 -4.54
C ILE A 43 1.81 -2.14 -5.99
N ILE A 44 1.93 -1.16 -6.88
CA ILE A 44 1.76 -1.34 -8.32
C ILE A 44 3.13 -1.58 -8.95
N THR A 45 3.30 -2.76 -9.55
CA THR A 45 4.52 -3.13 -10.28
C THR A 45 4.24 -3.14 -11.78
N GLU A 46 5.24 -2.82 -12.61
CA GLU A 46 5.10 -2.92 -14.08
C GLU A 46 5.38 -4.35 -14.59
N SER A 47 5.87 -5.23 -13.71
CA SER A 47 6.22 -6.61 -14.06
C SER A 47 5.02 -7.55 -13.98
N LYS A 48 4.83 -8.35 -15.03
CA LYS A 48 3.90 -9.49 -15.02
C LYS A 48 4.53 -10.74 -14.40
N GLU A 49 5.82 -10.72 -14.07
CA GLU A 49 6.49 -11.86 -13.48
C GLU A 49 6.04 -12.08 -12.04
N ARG A 50 5.39 -13.23 -11.82
CA ARG A 50 4.87 -13.62 -10.51
C ARG A 50 5.96 -13.64 -9.44
N GLU A 51 7.17 -14.10 -9.79
CA GLU A 51 8.26 -14.24 -8.82
C GLU A 51 8.84 -12.89 -8.39
N TYR A 52 8.92 -11.93 -9.32
CA TYR A 52 9.24 -10.53 -8.98
C TYR A 52 8.18 -9.95 -8.03
N ASN A 53 6.90 -10.11 -8.35
CA ASN A 53 5.80 -9.56 -7.55
C ASN A 53 5.75 -10.18 -6.15
N LYS A 54 6.04 -11.48 -6.01
CA LYS A 54 6.20 -12.13 -4.70
C LYS A 54 7.37 -11.55 -3.90
N LYS A 55 8.52 -11.29 -4.53
CA LYS A 55 9.68 -10.68 -3.85
C LYS A 55 9.35 -9.27 -3.36
N VAL A 56 8.71 -8.45 -4.20
CA VAL A 56 8.25 -7.11 -3.81
C VAL A 56 7.27 -7.19 -2.64
N TRP A 57 6.30 -8.11 -2.68
CA TRP A 57 5.36 -8.32 -1.60
C TRP A 57 6.06 -8.77 -0.30
N ALA A 58 6.99 -9.73 -0.38
CA ALA A 58 7.73 -10.21 0.77
C ALA A 58 8.63 -9.12 1.39
N GLU A 59 9.24 -8.26 0.58
CA GLU A 59 9.95 -7.08 1.07
C GLU A 59 8.99 -6.11 1.78
N ALA A 60 7.83 -5.87 1.19
CA ALA A 60 6.84 -4.95 1.76
C ALA A 60 6.25 -5.43 3.08
N MET A 61 6.03 -6.74 3.22
CA MET A 61 5.54 -7.37 4.45
C MET A 61 6.50 -7.20 5.63
N LYS A 62 7.80 -6.95 5.41
CA LYS A 62 8.73 -6.60 6.50
C LYS A 62 8.36 -5.27 7.18
N PHE A 63 7.59 -4.43 6.49
CA PHE A 63 7.11 -3.14 6.98
C PHE A 63 5.64 -3.15 7.42
N SER A 64 4.90 -4.25 7.19
CA SER A 64 3.48 -4.36 7.54
C SER A 64 3.30 -4.63 9.04
N TRP A 65 3.61 -3.64 9.87
CA TRP A 65 3.33 -3.71 11.29
C TRP A 65 1.87 -3.32 11.54
N LYS A 66 1.03 -4.33 11.77
CA LYS A 66 -0.31 -4.34 12.41
C LYS A 66 -1.41 -3.39 11.91
N GLU A 67 -1.12 -2.40 11.07
CA GLU A 67 -2.08 -1.36 10.64
C GLU A 67 -2.26 -1.29 9.12
N TYR A 68 -1.50 -2.05 8.34
CA TYR A 68 -1.51 -1.99 6.87
C TYR A 68 -1.80 -3.35 6.24
N ASP A 69 -2.85 -3.43 5.42
CA ASP A 69 -3.08 -4.57 4.52
C ASP A 69 -2.41 -4.30 3.18
N ILE A 70 -1.33 -5.04 2.88
CA ILE A 70 -0.49 -4.82 1.69
C ILE A 70 -0.84 -5.82 0.60
N LYS A 71 -1.26 -5.30 -0.55
CA LYS A 71 -1.42 -6.08 -1.79
C LYS A 71 -0.41 -5.67 -2.84
N CYS A 72 0.09 -6.63 -3.62
CA CYS A 72 0.97 -6.39 -4.77
C CYS A 72 0.17 -6.67 -6.04
N LEU A 73 0.03 -5.66 -6.91
CA LEU A 73 -0.74 -5.74 -8.15
C LEU A 73 0.19 -5.44 -9.33
N SER A 74 0.16 -6.29 -10.35
CA SER A 74 0.83 -6.01 -11.62
C SER A 74 -0.04 -5.09 -12.48
N PHE A 75 0.53 -3.97 -12.90
CA PHE A 75 -0.06 -3.10 -13.90
C PHE A 75 0.00 -3.77 -15.26
N CYS A 76 -1.13 -4.31 -15.72
CA CYS A 76 -1.30 -4.65 -17.13
C CYS A 76 -1.75 -3.39 -17.87
N ARG A 77 -0.88 -2.80 -18.70
CA ARG A 77 -1.37 -1.97 -19.80
C ARG A 77 -2.21 -2.88 -20.70
N TYR A 78 -3.50 -2.57 -20.83
CA TYR A 78 -4.28 -3.05 -21.97
C TYR A 78 -3.63 -2.40 -23.20
N GLY A 79 -2.91 -3.20 -23.95
CA GLY A 79 -2.41 -2.83 -25.28
C GLY A 79 -3.49 -3.05 -26.31
#